data_AF-A0A830FT12-F1
#
_entry.id   AF-A0A830FT12-F1
#
_cell.length_a   1.000
_cell.length_b   1.000
_cell.length_c   1.000
_cell.angle_alpha   90.00
_cell.angle_beta   90.00
_cell.angle_gamma   90.00
#
_symmetry.space_group_name_H-M   'P 1'
#
loop_
_entity.id
_entity.type
_entity.pdbx_description
1 polymer ?
#
loop_
_entity_poly.entity_id
_entity_poly.type
_entity_poly.pdbx_seq_one_letter_code
_entity_poly.pdbx_strand_id
1 'polypeptide(L)'
;MITTSLGPDIVPPSPADVLPSRVREHARDSTPQVMTLPDDPDVPDDTTLEAVVGLLDDEHVRTILTATSGDALSAKELSERCDVSQATIYRRVERLTAAGLVDERTRPRADGHHDTVYVATLDEVSIRLRNGELRFDLERRGNDVADRLTRLWEDF
;
A
#
# COMPACT_ATOMS: atom_id res chain seq x y z
N MET A 1 -30.98 59.90 -30.38
CA MET A 1 -31.03 60.28 -28.95
C MET A 1 -30.99 59.00 -28.12
N ILE A 2 -30.19 58.81 -27.06
CA ILE A 2 -28.92 59.43 -26.62
C ILE A 2 -28.11 58.30 -25.91
N THR A 3 -26.80 58.46 -25.74
CA THR A 3 -25.86 57.50 -25.11
C THR A 3 -25.74 57.70 -23.58
N THR A 4 -24.74 57.05 -22.95
CA THR A 4 -24.22 57.16 -21.55
C THR A 4 -24.86 56.12 -20.60
N SER A 5 -24.17 55.04 -20.18
CA SER A 5 -22.92 54.90 -19.38
C SER A 5 -23.09 55.29 -17.91
N LEU A 6 -22.76 54.37 -16.99
CA LEU A 6 -22.55 54.65 -15.57
C LEU A 6 -21.42 53.75 -15.04
N GLY A 7 -20.50 54.34 -14.26
CA GLY A 7 -19.28 53.69 -13.80
C GLY A 7 -19.45 52.85 -12.51
N PRO A 8 -18.33 52.36 -11.95
CA PRO A 8 -18.35 51.53 -10.75
C PRO A 8 -18.57 52.37 -9.49
N ASP A 9 -19.40 51.88 -8.57
CA ASP A 9 -19.67 52.55 -7.29
C ASP A 9 -18.79 52.01 -6.16
N ILE A 10 -18.52 52.88 -5.17
CA ILE A 10 -17.41 52.76 -4.22
C ILE A 10 -17.90 52.18 -2.89
N VAL A 11 -17.12 51.25 -2.31
CA VAL A 11 -17.43 50.62 -1.02
C VAL A 11 -17.26 51.61 0.15
N PRO A 12 -18.30 51.85 0.98
CA PRO A 12 -18.15 52.51 2.26
C PRO A 12 -17.72 51.50 3.36
N PRO A 13 -16.76 51.83 4.25
CA PRO A 13 -16.34 50.98 5.36
C PRO A 13 -17.07 51.28 6.69
N SER A 14 -16.67 50.55 7.75
CA SER A 14 -16.90 50.80 9.19
C SER A 14 -18.11 50.04 9.83
N PRO A 15 -18.09 49.68 11.14
CA PRO A 15 -17.08 50.01 12.15
C PRO A 15 -16.40 48.82 12.86
N ALA A 16 -15.18 49.06 13.33
CA ALA A 16 -14.59 48.33 14.44
C ALA A 16 -14.86 49.10 15.75
N ASP A 17 -15.55 48.43 16.69
CA ASP A 17 -15.68 48.71 18.13
C ASP A 17 -16.57 47.57 18.64
N VAL A 18 -16.22 46.71 19.60
CA VAL A 18 -15.48 46.94 20.85
C VAL A 18 -14.70 45.67 21.24
N LEU A 19 -13.39 45.80 21.51
CA LEU A 19 -12.67 44.93 22.46
C LEU A 19 -12.82 45.53 23.87
N PRO A 20 -12.76 44.73 24.95
CA PRO A 20 -11.49 44.81 25.70
C PRO A 20 -11.08 43.55 26.50
N SER A 21 -9.84 43.09 26.27
CA SER A 21 -8.84 42.77 27.31
C SER A 21 -9.08 41.56 28.26
N ARG A 22 -8.10 40.83 28.82
CA ARG A 22 -6.64 41.02 29.08
C ARG A 22 -5.93 39.67 28.85
N VAL A 23 -4.77 39.56 28.18
CA VAL A 23 -3.41 39.98 28.61
C VAL A 23 -3.01 39.30 29.94
N ARG A 24 -2.28 38.18 29.92
CA ARG A 24 -0.79 38.02 30.01
C ARG A 24 -0.45 36.51 29.91
N GLU A 25 0.75 35.98 29.57
CA GLU A 25 2.04 36.51 29.07
C GLU A 25 2.91 35.32 28.53
N HIS A 26 4.24 35.49 28.45
CA HIS A 26 5.30 34.46 28.36
C HIS A 26 5.40 33.59 27.09
N ALA A 27 6.01 34.18 26.06
CA ALA A 27 6.78 33.43 25.08
C ALA A 27 8.11 32.95 25.70
N ARG A 28 8.36 31.63 25.71
CA ARG A 28 9.70 31.02 25.71
C ARG A 28 9.67 29.68 24.96
N ASP A 29 10.46 29.64 23.90
CA ASP A 29 11.26 28.49 23.45
C ASP A 29 10.58 27.10 23.47
N SER A 30 9.81 26.81 22.41
CA SER A 30 9.39 25.46 22.06
C SER A 30 9.85 25.14 20.64
N THR A 31 11.02 24.51 20.54
CA THR A 31 11.44 23.73 19.36
C THR A 31 10.28 22.87 18.88
N PRO A 32 10.02 22.74 17.56
CA PRO A 32 9.02 21.80 17.09
C PRO A 32 9.39 20.40 17.58
N GLN A 33 8.56 19.85 18.47
CA GLN A 33 8.64 18.47 18.88
C GLN A 33 8.41 17.64 17.60
N VAL A 34 9.44 16.93 17.15
CA VAL A 34 9.25 15.89 16.14
C VAL A 34 8.32 14.88 16.79
N MET A 35 7.06 14.88 16.36
CA MET A 35 6.12 13.82 16.66
C MET A 35 6.59 12.62 15.85
N THR A 36 7.57 11.90 16.40
CA THR A 36 7.83 10.52 16.00
C THR A 36 6.52 9.78 16.26
N LEU A 37 5.75 9.57 15.19
CA LEU A 37 4.71 8.55 15.21
C LEU A 37 5.40 7.28 15.74
N PRO A 38 4.82 6.58 16.73
CA PRO A 38 5.34 5.27 17.09
C PRO A 38 5.40 4.44 15.82
N ASP A 39 6.43 3.58 15.68
CA ASP A 39 6.56 2.66 14.56
C ASP A 39 5.18 2.09 14.22
N ASP A 40 4.76 2.28 12.96
CA ASP A 40 3.41 2.01 12.46
C ASP A 40 2.92 0.69 13.07
N PRO A 41 1.80 0.66 13.82
CA PRO A 41 1.46 -0.48 14.64
C PRO A 41 1.22 -1.67 13.71
N ASP A 42 2.25 -2.52 13.62
CA ASP A 42 2.34 -3.81 12.93
C ASP A 42 0.93 -4.35 12.68
N VAL A 43 0.35 -3.95 11.54
CA VAL A 43 -1.01 -4.33 11.16
C VAL A 43 -0.88 -5.82 10.98
N PRO A 44 -1.40 -6.65 11.92
CA PRO A 44 -0.91 -7.99 12.08
C PRO A 44 -1.22 -8.71 10.79
N ASP A 45 -0.16 -8.96 10.04
CA ASP A 45 -0.21 -9.81 8.88
C ASP A 45 -0.55 -11.19 9.43
N ASP A 46 -1.81 -11.61 9.29
CA ASP A 46 -2.28 -12.93 9.74
C ASP A 46 -1.40 -14.07 9.14
N THR A 47 -0.59 -13.73 8.13
CA THR A 47 0.55 -14.51 7.63
C THR A 47 1.70 -14.61 8.66
N THR A 48 1.69 -15.65 9.47
CA THR A 48 2.78 -15.94 10.41
C THR A 48 4.09 -16.37 9.75
N LEU A 49 5.21 -16.24 10.49
CA LEU A 49 6.53 -16.78 10.10
C LEU A 49 6.46 -18.27 9.70
N GLU A 50 5.72 -19.08 10.46
CA GLU A 50 5.53 -20.52 10.17
C GLU A 50 4.81 -20.73 8.84
N ALA A 51 3.77 -19.94 8.55
CA ALA A 51 3.05 -19.99 7.29
C ALA A 51 3.94 -19.62 6.09
N VAL A 52 4.71 -18.52 6.17
CA VAL A 52 5.61 -18.14 5.08
C VAL A 52 6.75 -19.13 4.88
N VAL A 53 7.44 -19.54 5.96
CA VAL A 53 8.54 -20.51 5.85
C VAL A 53 8.04 -21.86 5.32
N GLY A 54 6.87 -22.33 5.77
CA GLY A 54 6.23 -23.54 5.26
C GLY A 54 5.77 -23.45 3.80
N LEU A 55 5.50 -22.25 3.28
CA LEU A 55 5.28 -22.03 1.85
C LEU A 55 6.60 -21.99 1.07
N LEU A 56 7.61 -21.30 1.57
CA LEU A 56 8.90 -21.14 0.90
C LEU A 56 9.76 -22.42 0.90
N ASP A 57 9.48 -23.40 1.75
CA ASP A 57 10.13 -24.72 1.68
C ASP A 57 9.76 -25.46 0.37
N ASP A 58 8.55 -25.28 -0.15
CA ASP A 58 8.07 -25.87 -1.41
C ASP A 58 8.80 -25.27 -2.63
N GLU A 59 9.54 -26.10 -3.36
CA GLU A 59 10.35 -25.66 -4.51
C GLU A 59 9.50 -25.11 -5.67
N HIS A 60 8.29 -25.63 -5.86
CA HIS A 60 7.38 -25.11 -6.89
C HIS A 60 6.77 -23.78 -6.45
N VAL A 61 6.56 -23.56 -5.14
CA VAL A 61 6.16 -22.24 -4.64
C VAL A 61 7.25 -21.19 -4.91
N ARG A 62 8.52 -21.50 -4.62
CA ARG A 62 9.65 -20.62 -4.96
C ARG A 62 9.76 -20.37 -6.46
N THR A 63 9.50 -21.40 -7.27
CA THR A 63 9.48 -21.30 -8.74
C THR A 63 8.33 -20.40 -9.23
N ILE A 64 7.12 -20.54 -8.66
CA ILE A 64 5.96 -19.68 -8.95
C ILE A 64 6.29 -18.24 -8.60
N LEU A 65 6.71 -17.95 -7.36
CA LEU A 65 7.07 -16.60 -6.90
C LEU A 65 8.14 -15.94 -7.78
N THR A 66 9.19 -16.69 -8.13
CA THR A 66 10.27 -16.18 -9.00
C THR A 66 9.76 -15.89 -10.41
N ALA A 67 8.86 -16.73 -10.94
CA ALA A 67 8.30 -16.55 -12.27
C ALA A 67 7.31 -15.37 -12.32
N THR A 68 6.44 -15.24 -11.31
CA THR A 68 5.41 -14.20 -11.24
C THR A 68 5.93 -12.83 -10.75
N SER A 69 7.18 -12.74 -10.29
CA SER A 69 7.82 -11.47 -9.90
C SER A 69 8.32 -10.65 -11.10
N GLY A 70 8.54 -11.30 -12.25
CA GLY A 70 8.94 -10.65 -13.50
C GLY A 70 7.77 -10.46 -14.48
N ASP A 71 6.96 -11.50 -14.68
CA ASP A 71 5.84 -11.51 -15.62
C ASP A 71 4.54 -11.96 -14.95
N ALA A 72 3.39 -11.40 -15.32
CA ALA A 72 2.11 -11.97 -14.90
C ALA A 72 1.85 -13.29 -15.66
N LEU A 73 1.59 -14.40 -14.96
CA LEU A 73 1.48 -15.73 -15.56
C LEU A 73 0.21 -16.48 -15.15
N SER A 74 -0.44 -17.13 -16.11
CA SER A 74 -1.62 -17.97 -15.87
C SER A 74 -1.26 -19.29 -15.18
N ALA A 75 -2.26 -19.95 -14.59
CA ALA A 75 -2.10 -21.30 -14.02
C ALA A 75 -1.57 -22.32 -15.05
N LYS A 76 -1.86 -22.11 -16.34
CA LYS A 76 -1.35 -22.93 -17.45
C LYS A 76 0.14 -22.69 -17.68
N GLU A 77 0.59 -21.44 -17.82
CA GLU A 77 2.00 -21.09 -18.02
C GLU A 77 2.86 -21.54 -16.82
N LEU A 78 2.34 -21.41 -15.60
CA LEU A 78 2.99 -21.92 -14.39
C LEU A 78 3.04 -23.45 -14.34
N SER A 79 2.01 -24.14 -14.85
CA SER A 79 1.95 -25.61 -14.95
C SER A 79 3.02 -26.14 -15.90
N GLU A 80 3.17 -25.50 -17.06
CA GLU A 80 4.22 -25.79 -18.05
C GLU A 80 5.63 -25.50 -17.49
N ARG A 81 5.80 -24.40 -16.75
CA ARG A 81 7.10 -23.99 -16.18
C ARG A 81 7.55 -24.82 -14.98
N CYS A 82 6.62 -25.36 -14.20
CA CYS A 82 6.90 -26.15 -13.00
C CYS A 82 6.87 -27.67 -13.23
N ASP A 83 6.53 -28.13 -14.45
CA ASP A 83 6.30 -29.53 -14.82
C ASP A 83 5.32 -30.27 -13.88
N VAL A 84 4.22 -29.60 -13.52
CA VAL A 84 3.14 -30.16 -12.67
C VAL A 84 1.76 -29.82 -13.22
N SER A 85 0.74 -30.59 -12.85
CA SER A 85 -0.63 -30.35 -13.32
C SER A 85 -1.20 -29.00 -12.88
N GLN A 86 -2.09 -28.41 -13.68
CA GLN A 86 -2.75 -27.14 -13.33
C GLN A 86 -3.49 -27.20 -11.99
N ALA A 87 -4.15 -28.33 -11.65
CA ALA A 87 -4.76 -28.52 -10.33
C ALA A 87 -3.74 -28.43 -9.17
N THR A 88 -2.49 -28.80 -9.44
CA THR A 88 -1.36 -28.72 -8.50
C THR A 88 -0.76 -27.31 -8.43
N ILE A 89 -0.95 -26.49 -9.47
CA ILE A 89 -0.68 -25.04 -9.46
C ILE A 89 -1.79 -24.28 -8.71
N TYR A 90 -3.07 -24.50 -9.02
CA TYR A 90 -4.20 -23.84 -8.34
C TYR A 90 -4.07 -23.96 -6.81
N ARG A 91 -3.85 -25.18 -6.31
CA ARG A 91 -3.62 -25.46 -4.88
C ARG A 91 -2.34 -24.85 -4.28
N ARG A 92 -1.47 -24.22 -5.08
CA ARG A 92 -0.29 -23.45 -4.66
C ARG A 92 -0.55 -21.95 -4.72
N VAL A 93 -1.07 -21.45 -5.85
CA VAL A 93 -1.41 -20.03 -5.98
C VAL A 93 -2.51 -19.63 -4.99
N GLU A 94 -3.51 -20.46 -4.73
CA GLU A 94 -4.52 -20.24 -3.68
C GLU A 94 -3.88 -20.01 -2.30
N ARG A 95 -2.87 -20.81 -1.93
CA ARG A 95 -2.15 -20.66 -0.66
C ARG A 95 -1.27 -19.41 -0.63
N LEU A 96 -0.69 -19.03 -1.78
CA LEU A 96 0.10 -17.81 -1.91
C LEU A 96 -0.76 -16.55 -1.88
N THR A 97 -1.95 -16.57 -2.48
CA THR A 97 -2.95 -15.50 -2.39
C THR A 97 -3.51 -15.39 -0.99
N ALA A 98 -3.79 -16.51 -0.31
CA ALA A 98 -4.21 -16.49 1.11
C ALA A 98 -3.14 -15.90 2.06
N ALA A 99 -1.85 -16.06 1.74
CA ALA A 99 -0.73 -15.44 2.46
C ALA A 99 -0.36 -14.03 1.91
N GLY A 100 -1.13 -13.50 0.95
CA GLY A 100 -0.85 -12.21 0.31
C GLY A 100 0.50 -12.12 -0.40
N LEU A 101 1.12 -13.24 -0.79
CA LEU A 101 2.43 -13.29 -1.48
C LEU A 101 2.30 -13.26 -3.01
N VAL A 102 1.08 -13.51 -3.53
CA VAL A 102 0.71 -13.47 -4.94
C VAL A 102 -0.70 -12.92 -5.10
N ASP A 103 -0.86 -11.94 -5.99
CA ASP A 103 -2.18 -11.44 -6.41
C ASP A 103 -2.72 -12.21 -7.61
N GLU A 104 -4.04 -12.42 -7.60
CA GLU A 104 -4.80 -12.82 -8.79
C GLU A 104 -5.27 -11.58 -9.57
N ARG A 105 -5.06 -11.58 -10.89
CA ARG A 105 -5.40 -10.48 -11.80
C ARG A 105 -6.04 -11.04 -13.07
N THR A 106 -6.96 -10.28 -13.67
CA THR A 106 -7.57 -10.65 -14.96
C THR A 106 -6.78 -10.03 -16.11
N ARG A 107 -6.32 -10.86 -17.06
CA ARG A 107 -5.74 -10.39 -18.33
C ARG A 107 -6.83 -10.37 -19.41
N PRO A 108 -7.21 -9.19 -19.95
CA PRO A 108 -8.07 -9.10 -21.12
C PRO A 108 -7.35 -9.60 -22.37
N ARG A 109 -8.03 -10.41 -23.18
CA ARG A 109 -7.51 -10.96 -24.44
C ARG A 109 -8.37 -10.49 -25.62
N ALA A 110 -7.73 -10.29 -26.76
CA ALA A 110 -8.39 -9.73 -27.95
C ALA A 110 -9.46 -10.65 -28.59
N ASP A 111 -9.51 -11.92 -28.19
CA ASP A 111 -10.53 -12.90 -28.60
C ASP A 111 -11.75 -12.95 -27.65
N GLY A 112 -11.78 -12.12 -26.61
CA GLY A 112 -12.88 -12.05 -25.66
C GLY A 112 -12.82 -13.06 -24.52
N HIS A 113 -11.78 -13.92 -24.48
CA HIS A 113 -11.52 -14.75 -23.31
C HIS A 113 -10.76 -13.94 -22.24
N HIS A 114 -11.09 -14.16 -20.97
CA HIS A 114 -10.35 -13.61 -19.84
C HIS A 114 -9.45 -14.70 -19.28
N ASP A 115 -8.14 -14.48 -19.31
CA ASP A 115 -7.18 -15.38 -18.67
C ASP A 115 -6.87 -14.86 -17.26
N THR A 116 -7.11 -15.69 -16.23
CA THR A 116 -6.63 -15.43 -14.87
C THR A 116 -5.11 -15.57 -14.86
N VAL A 117 -4.42 -14.53 -14.35
CA VAL A 117 -2.97 -14.47 -14.24
C VAL A 117 -2.55 -14.05 -12.84
N TYR A 118 -1.38 -14.53 -12.42
CA TYR A 118 -0.82 -14.36 -11.09
C TYR A 118 0.41 -13.47 -11.13
N VAL A 119 0.55 -12.59 -10.15
CA VAL A 119 1.67 -11.62 -10.01
C VAL A 119 2.21 -11.73 -8.59
N ALA A 120 3.54 -11.85 -8.42
CA ALA A 120 4.10 -11.83 -7.08
C ALA A 120 3.96 -10.43 -6.46
N THR A 121 3.40 -10.37 -5.26
CA THR A 121 3.39 -9.18 -4.42
C THR A 121 4.60 -9.17 -3.49
N LEU A 122 5.10 -10.33 -3.06
CA LEU A 122 6.28 -10.43 -2.19
C LEU A 122 7.53 -9.78 -2.83
N ASP A 123 8.19 -8.90 -2.09
CA ASP A 123 9.46 -8.25 -2.48
C ASP A 123 10.62 -8.66 -1.56
N GLU A 124 10.45 -8.58 -0.23
CA GLU A 124 11.43 -9.04 0.76
C GLU A 124 10.81 -9.91 1.87
N VAL A 125 11.58 -10.89 2.34
CA VAL A 125 11.34 -11.61 3.60
C VAL A 125 12.53 -11.38 4.52
N SER A 126 12.30 -10.69 5.64
CA SER A 126 13.36 -10.34 6.59
C SER A 126 13.19 -11.16 7.88
N ILE A 127 14.25 -11.88 8.29
CA ILE A 127 14.28 -12.68 9.53
C ILE A 127 15.48 -12.22 10.36
N ARG A 128 15.24 -11.72 11.57
CA ARG A 128 16.23 -10.99 12.37
C ARG A 128 16.31 -11.55 13.80
N LEU A 129 17.35 -12.31 14.10
CA LEU A 129 17.66 -12.78 15.47
C LEU A 129 18.67 -11.85 16.14
N ARG A 130 18.25 -11.07 17.15
CA ARG A 130 19.12 -10.15 17.91
C ARG A 130 18.71 -10.13 19.37
N ASN A 131 19.68 -10.09 20.29
CA ASN A 131 19.45 -9.99 21.74
C ASN A 131 18.51 -11.08 22.35
N GLY A 132 18.43 -12.26 21.72
CA GLY A 132 17.52 -13.34 22.13
C GLY A 132 16.10 -13.23 21.56
N GLU A 133 15.83 -12.22 20.73
CA GLU A 133 14.54 -11.95 20.11
C GLU A 133 14.60 -12.25 18.61
N LEU A 134 13.62 -13.01 18.11
CA LEU A 134 13.43 -13.30 16.68
C LEU A 134 12.31 -12.41 16.14
N ARG A 135 12.66 -11.50 15.23
CA ARG A 135 11.69 -10.72 14.44
C ARG A 135 11.56 -11.30 13.03
N PHE A 136 10.37 -11.14 12.47
CA PHE A 136 9.98 -11.54 11.13
C PHE A 136 9.23 -10.37 10.49
N ASP A 137 9.58 -10.03 9.27
CA ASP A 137 9.06 -8.88 8.54
C ASP A 137 8.84 -9.27 7.07
N LEU A 138 7.78 -8.75 6.44
CA LEU A 138 7.44 -8.99 5.04
C LEU A 138 7.23 -7.68 4.29
N GLU A 139 7.92 -7.49 3.17
CA GLU A 139 7.68 -6.37 2.27
C GLU A 139 6.91 -6.82 1.03
N ARG A 140 5.85 -6.09 0.68
CA ARG A 140 4.98 -6.38 -0.47
C ARG A 140 4.90 -5.19 -1.43
N ARG A 141 5.16 -5.44 -2.71
CA ARG A 141 4.84 -4.52 -3.81
C ARG A 141 3.33 -4.30 -3.87
N GLY A 142 2.92 -3.03 -3.90
CA GLY A 142 1.55 -2.64 -4.25
C GLY A 142 0.57 -2.43 -3.10
N ASN A 143 0.89 -2.82 -1.86
CA ASN A 143 0.16 -2.33 -0.68
C ASN A 143 0.26 -0.79 -0.59
N ASP A 144 1.38 -0.22 -1.08
CA ASP A 144 1.64 1.21 -1.30
C ASP A 144 0.67 1.91 -2.29
N VAL A 145 -0.48 1.33 -2.67
CA VAL A 145 -1.60 2.11 -3.25
C VAL A 145 -2.57 2.55 -2.15
N ALA A 146 -2.90 1.65 -1.21
CA ALA A 146 -3.68 1.99 -0.03
C ALA A 146 -2.85 2.84 0.92
N ASP A 147 -1.60 2.45 1.19
CA ASP A 147 -0.73 3.19 2.12
C ASP A 147 -0.30 4.54 1.55
N ARG A 148 -0.10 4.65 0.24
CA ARG A 148 0.11 5.95 -0.43
C ARG A 148 -1.14 6.80 -0.41
N LEU A 149 -2.34 6.23 -0.54
CA LEU A 149 -3.58 6.99 -0.36
C LEU A 149 -3.63 7.55 1.07
N THR A 150 -3.41 6.73 2.10
CA THR A 150 -3.34 7.18 3.50
C THR A 150 -2.33 8.32 3.68
N ARG A 151 -1.07 8.16 3.24
CA ARG A 151 -0.05 9.22 3.31
C ARG A 151 -0.44 10.48 2.53
N LEU A 152 -1.17 10.36 1.40
CA LEU A 152 -1.65 11.50 0.62
C LEU A 152 -2.81 12.25 1.29
N TRP A 153 -3.55 11.59 2.19
CA TRP A 153 -4.62 12.22 3.01
C TRP A 153 -4.11 12.76 4.35
N GLU A 154 -2.93 12.33 4.81
CA GLU A 154 -2.26 12.84 6.02
C GLU A 154 -1.44 14.11 5.77
N ASP A 155 -1.14 14.44 4.51
CA ASP A 155 -0.39 15.63 4.07
C ASP A 155 -1.26 16.90 3.85
N PHE A 156 -2.54 16.89 4.30
CA PHE A 156 -3.53 17.99 4.16
C PHE A 156 -4.14 18.46 5.50
#